data_AF-A0A960MGL8-F1
#
_entry.id   AF-A0A960MGL8-F1
#
_cell.length_a   1.000
_cell.length_b   1.000
_cell.length_c   1.000
_cell.angle_alpha   90.00
_cell.angle_beta   90.00
_cell.angle_gamma   90.00
#
_symmetry.space_group_name_H-M   'P 1'
#
loop_
_entity.id
_entity.type
_entity.pdbx_description
1 polymer ?
#
loop_
_entity_poly.entity_id
_entity_poly.type
_entity_poly.pdbx_seq_one_letter_code
_entity_poly.pdbx_strand_id
1 'polypeptide(L)'
;PRPGKDDHSGLPEFQLFDVSTDPGETKNLSAEHPDRVASMKAMMEQLIARGRSTPGSDQANDVPIELLKPVANPAKKKAAAPKKK
;
A
#
# COMPACT_ATOMS: atom_id res chain seq x y z
N PRO A 1 -3.52 6.85 10.50
CA PRO A 1 -4.60 7.49 9.71
C PRO A 1 -5.42 6.40 8.98
N ARG A 2 -6.74 6.54 8.90
CA ARG A 2 -7.65 5.53 8.33
C ARG A 2 -7.90 5.79 6.84
N PRO A 3 -7.63 4.82 5.95
CA PRO A 3 -7.98 4.93 4.53
C PRO A 3 -9.46 5.26 4.33
N GLY A 4 -9.76 6.32 3.57
CA GLY A 4 -11.12 6.79 3.27
C GLY A 4 -11.74 7.74 4.30
N LYS A 5 -11.07 7.99 5.44
CA LYS A 5 -11.48 9.00 6.43
C LYS A 5 -10.53 10.20 6.45
N ASP A 6 -9.23 9.92 6.42
CA ASP A 6 -8.18 10.93 6.38
C ASP A 6 -7.74 11.19 4.93
N ASP A 7 -7.20 12.38 4.64
CA ASP A 7 -6.65 12.67 3.32
C ASP A 7 -5.27 12.01 3.16
N HIS A 8 -5.14 11.12 2.19
CA HIS A 8 -3.90 10.40 1.86
C HIS A 8 -3.31 10.86 0.53
N SER A 9 -3.85 11.93 -0.07
CA SER A 9 -3.48 12.34 -1.44
C SER A 9 -2.06 12.90 -1.55
N GLY A 10 -1.51 13.41 -0.44
CA GLY A 10 -0.15 13.93 -0.35
C GLY A 10 0.89 12.92 0.19
N LEU A 11 0.48 11.69 0.51
CA LEU A 11 1.41 10.68 1.03
C LEU A 11 2.10 9.92 -0.09
N PRO A 12 3.38 9.54 0.10
CA PRO A 12 4.06 8.67 -0.86
C PRO A 12 3.40 7.29 -0.87
N GLU A 13 3.47 6.63 -2.03
CA GLU A 13 2.93 5.29 -2.24
C GLU A 13 3.48 4.26 -1.24
N PHE A 14 4.77 4.40 -0.91
CA PHE A 14 5.46 3.59 0.08
C PHE A 14 6.07 4.45 1.18
N GLN A 15 6.00 3.94 2.40
CA GLN A 15 6.57 4.53 3.60
C GLN A 15 7.50 3.50 4.23
N LEU A 16 8.65 3.95 4.71
CA LEU A 16 9.66 3.11 5.33
C LEU A 16 9.93 3.64 6.74
N PHE A 17 9.72 2.80 7.75
CA PHE A 17 9.97 3.13 9.15
C PHE A 17 10.99 2.15 9.72
N ASP A 18 11.84 2.64 10.63
CA ASP A 18 12.71 1.79 11.43
C ASP A 18 12.09 1.58 12.81
N VAL A 19 11.36 0.49 12.97
CA VAL A 19 10.66 0.14 14.22
C VAL A 19 11.64 -0.09 15.38
N SER A 20 12.91 -0.38 15.10
CA SER A 20 13.92 -0.62 16.15
C SER A 20 14.27 0.67 16.89
N THR A 21 14.27 1.80 16.16
CA THR A 21 14.67 3.12 16.68
C THR A 21 13.49 4.07 16.86
N ASP A 22 12.42 3.86 16.10
CA ASP A 22 11.17 4.62 16.11
C ASP A 22 9.95 3.69 16.14
N PRO A 23 9.64 3.06 17.29
CA PRO A 23 8.49 2.16 17.42
C PRO A 23 7.14 2.84 17.18
N GLY A 24 7.10 4.18 17.26
CA GLY A 24 5.91 4.99 16.99
C GLY A 24 5.69 5.31 15.51
N GLU A 25 6.58 4.86 14.61
CA GLU A 25 6.50 5.09 13.16
C GLU A 25 6.27 6.58 12.80
N THR A 26 7.05 7.46 13.44
CA THR A 26 6.91 8.91 13.33
C THR A 26 7.73 9.50 12.18
N LYS A 27 8.85 8.87 11.80
CA LYS A 27 9.76 9.35 10.73
C LYS A 27 9.76 8.41 9.53
N ASN A 28 9.17 8.87 8.43
CA ASN A 28 9.24 8.15 7.16
C ASN A 28 10.60 8.36 6.46
N LEU A 29 11.35 7.26 6.29
CA LEU A 29 12.67 7.19 5.67
C LEU A 29 12.63 6.82 4.17
N SER A 30 11.45 6.72 3.55
CA SER A 30 11.32 6.19 2.18
C SER A 30 12.07 7.03 1.14
N ALA A 31 12.13 8.34 1.33
CA ALA A 31 12.91 9.25 0.47
C ALA A 31 14.42 9.14 0.69
N GLU A 32 14.85 8.77 1.91
CA GLU A 32 16.27 8.64 2.29
C GLU A 32 16.86 7.28 1.85
N HIS A 33 16.02 6.25 1.72
CA HIS A 33 16.43 4.89 1.38
C HIS A 33 15.62 4.25 0.24
N PRO A 34 15.65 4.82 -0.98
CA PRO A 34 14.86 4.33 -2.11
C PRO A 34 15.21 2.88 -2.51
N ASP A 35 16.47 2.48 -2.40
CA ASP A 35 16.91 1.11 -2.72
C ASP A 35 16.30 0.08 -1.77
N ARG A 36 16.17 0.43 -0.49
CA ARG A 36 15.55 -0.43 0.52
C ARG A 36 14.05 -0.58 0.26
N VAL A 37 13.39 0.51 -0.12
CA VAL A 37 11.98 0.49 -0.55
C VAL A 37 11.81 -0.42 -1.76
N ALA A 38 12.66 -0.31 -2.78
CA ALA A 38 12.57 -1.14 -3.98
C ALA A 38 12.77 -2.64 -3.66
N SER A 39 13.77 -2.98 -2.85
CA SER A 39 14.01 -4.37 -2.42
C SER A 39 12.85 -4.95 -1.63
N MET A 40 12.30 -4.18 -0.67
CA MET A 40 11.16 -4.63 0.14
C MET A 40 9.88 -4.73 -0.68
N LYS A 41 9.67 -3.84 -1.65
CA LYS A 41 8.58 -3.94 -2.62
C LYS A 41 8.68 -5.25 -3.41
N ALA A 42 9.85 -5.54 -3.98
CA ALA A 42 10.06 -6.77 -4.73
C ALA A 42 9.82 -8.03 -3.87
N MET A 43 10.28 -8.03 -2.61
CA MET A 43 9.98 -9.11 -1.67
C MET A 43 8.47 -9.28 -1.44
N MET A 44 7.74 -8.17 -1.26
CA MET A 44 6.29 -8.20 -1.09
C MET A 44 5.56 -8.73 -2.33
N GLU A 45 5.97 -8.33 -3.53
CA GLU A 45 5.42 -8.86 -4.80
C GLU A 45 5.64 -10.38 -4.91
N GLN A 46 6.83 -10.87 -4.54
CA GLN A 46 7.13 -12.30 -4.51
C GLN A 46 6.29 -13.05 -3.47
N LEU A 47 6.01 -12.44 -2.32
CA LEU A 47 5.15 -13.03 -1.29
C LEU A 47 3.70 -13.15 -1.77
N ILE A 48 3.19 -12.11 -2.44
CA ILE A 48 1.86 -12.12 -3.04
C ILE A 48 1.76 -13.22 -4.10
N ALA A 49 2.75 -13.33 -5.00
CA ALA A 49 2.77 -14.32 -6.06
C ALA A 49 2.82 -15.77 -5.52
N ARG A 50 3.61 -16.02 -4.47
CA ARG A 50 3.70 -17.33 -3.82
C ARG A 50 2.53 -17.65 -2.89
N GLY A 51 1.74 -16.64 -2.52
CA GLY A 51 0.63 -16.72 -1.57
C GLY A 51 1.02 -17.12 -0.15
N ARG A 52 2.30 -17.05 0.22
CA ARG A 52 2.77 -17.32 1.59
C ARG A 52 4.11 -16.65 1.89
N SER A 53 4.36 -16.40 3.18
CA SER A 53 5.61 -15.83 3.72
C SER A 53 6.50 -16.80 4.48
N THR A 54 6.04 -18.03 4.65
CA THR A 54 6.79 -19.10 5.31
C THR A 54 7.31 -20.12 4.29
N PRO A 55 8.36 -20.89 4.59
CA PRO A 55 8.85 -21.95 3.71
C PRO A 55 7.77 -22.99 3.38
N GLY A 56 7.81 -23.54 2.16
CA GLY A 56 6.89 -24.56 1.67
C GLY A 56 6.47 -24.28 0.23
N SER A 57 5.62 -25.15 -0.31
CA SER A 57 5.06 -24.97 -1.65
C SER A 57 4.15 -23.73 -1.73
N ASP A 58 4.09 -23.14 -2.92
CA ASP A 58 3.23 -22.00 -3.23
C ASP A 58 1.75 -22.33 -2.97
N GLN A 59 0.99 -21.31 -2.57
CA GLN A 59 -0.43 -21.39 -2.24
C GLN A 59 -1.20 -20.29 -2.96
N ALA A 60 -2.48 -20.54 -3.23
CA ALA A 60 -3.35 -19.51 -3.78
C ALA A 60 -3.81 -18.57 -2.65
N ASN A 61 -3.78 -17.25 -2.90
CA ASN A 61 -4.46 -16.29 -2.02
C ASN A 61 -5.97 -16.45 -2.15
N ASP A 62 -6.71 -16.29 -1.05
CA ASP A 62 -8.18 -16.39 -1.02
C ASP A 62 -8.87 -15.38 -1.95
N VAL A 63 -8.22 -14.24 -2.20
CA VAL A 63 -8.70 -13.18 -3.09
C VAL A 63 -7.55 -12.62 -3.93
N PRO A 64 -7.83 -12.07 -5.13
CA PRO A 64 -6.85 -11.32 -5.89
C PRO A 64 -6.30 -10.14 -5.09
N ILE A 65 -4.98 -10.00 -5.07
CA ILE A 65 -4.31 -8.92 -4.34
C ILE A 65 -3.86 -7.85 -5.33
N GLU A 66 -4.47 -6.67 -5.24
CA GLU A 66 -3.96 -5.45 -5.85
C GLU A 66 -3.09 -4.74 -4.82
N LEU A 67 -1.77 -4.72 -5.05
CA LEU A 67 -0.82 -4.14 -4.11
C LEU A 67 -1.04 -2.64 -3.93
N LEU A 68 -1.38 -1.95 -5.01
CA LEU A 68 -1.63 -0.51 -5.03
C LEU A 68 -3.10 -0.28 -5.33
N LYS A 69 -3.88 -0.03 -4.27
CA LYS A 69 -5.28 0.34 -4.44
C LYS A 69 -5.34 1.81 -4.87
N PRO A 70 -5.90 2.13 -6.05
CA PRO A 70 -6.08 3.51 -6.43
C PRO A 70 -7.01 4.19 -5.43
N VAL A 71 -6.53 5.23 -4.76
CA VAL A 71 -7.36 6.03 -3.87
C VAL A 71 -8.40 6.73 -4.74
N ALA A 72 -9.67 6.33 -4.61
CA ALA A 72 -10.76 6.93 -5.36
C ALA A 72 -10.86 8.42 -5.00
N ASN A 73 -10.39 9.28 -5.90
CA ASN A 73 -10.48 10.73 -5.72
C ASN A 73 -11.95 11.13 -5.55
N PRO A 74 -12.38 11.72 -4.40
CA PRO A 74 -13.79 12.05 -4.16
C PRO A 74 -14.36 13.02 -5.20
N ALA A 75 -13.52 13.75 -5.94
CA ALA A 75 -13.92 14.58 -7.08
C ALA A 75 -14.53 13.78 -8.25
N LYS A 76 -14.14 12.51 -8.46
CA LYS A 76 -14.71 11.67 -9.52
C LYS A 76 -16.04 11.01 -9.13
N LYS A 77 -16.35 10.88 -7.83
CA LYS A 77 -17.66 10.34 -7.38
C LYS A 77 -18.82 11.32 -7.53
N LYS A 78 -18.57 12.65 -7.55
CA LYS A 78 -19.62 13.65 -7.78
C LYS A 78 -20.03 13.82 -9.25
N ALA A 79 -19.23 13.32 -10.20
CA ALA A 79 -19.52 13.42 -11.63
C ALA A 79 -20.35 12.24 -12.20
N ALA A 80 -20.55 11.17 -11.42
CA ALA A 80 -21.22 9.94 -11.86
C ALA A 80 -22.63 9.74 -11.28
N ALA A 81 -23.24 10.77 -10.65
CA ALA A 81 -24.65 10.72 -10.31
C ALA A 81 -25.48 11.02 -11.58
N PRO A 82 -26.31 10.09 -12.08
CA PRO A 82 -27.18 10.38 -13.21
C PRO A 82 -28.22 11.41 -12.75
N LYS A 83 -28.25 12.57 -13.41
CA LYS A 83 -29.38 13.50 -13.31
C LYS A 83 -30.61 12.77 -13.88
N LYS A 84 -31.42 12.17 -13.01
CA LYS A 84 -32.77 11.71 -13.39
C LYS A 84 -33.59 12.94 -13.77
N LYS A 85 -34.05 12.99 -15.02
CA LYS A 85 -35.17 13.82 -15.46
C LYS A 85 -36.48 13.13 -15.11
#